data_AF-A0AAE0YM91-F1
#
_entry.id   AF-A0AAE0YM91-F1
#
_cell.length_a   1.000
_cell.length_b   1.000
_cell.length_c   1.000
_cell.angle_alpha   90.00
_cell.angle_beta   90.00
_cell.angle_gamma   90.00
#
_symmetry.space_group_name_H-M   'P 1'
#
loop_
_entity.id
_entity.type
_entity.pdbx_description
1 polymer ?
#
loop_
_entity_poly.entity_id
_entity_poly.type
_entity_poly.pdbx_seq_one_letter_code
_entity_poly.pdbx_strand_id
1 'polypeptide(L)'
;MNQNKTLCFQPSTRKVSPQFAGLYVNKHSSRMASRRLFTLYLLLTSLAQNFCHSQRSFHFKLSLAQKITSGATEVKQSSGPITQLRCAALCGLDCGMFHYSTVHEICVVFVERYFDAGPVFTSDADWTIGLKQYSVVTKEEWSLVFRGQSEIAVQVWDVWSNTGLHHDSPIPTDFPHACLRMEQYTSCDRHFRSHILDNWANIKQVYMSWITNNSEVAYIVFDGAGTDRDSWFSVARILDSTWSPSIVNDAAMLEPQSVYGTCNSYGCRRFYLYGRHGACSQEWFYSFTMDMHPEWCLDVGFWEPNVVQNFPSFLYSTTNGRAAVGTERTYPLAGKADVMAIWVKFD
;
A
#
# COMPACT_ATOMS: atom_id res chain seq x y z
N MET A 1 22.26 -17.16 2.30
CA MET A 1 21.23 -18.04 2.88
C MET A 1 20.74 -17.42 4.17
N ASN A 2 19.68 -16.60 4.12
CA ASN A 2 19.12 -15.94 5.30
C ASN A 2 18.04 -16.83 5.90
N GLN A 3 18.28 -17.31 7.12
CA GLN A 3 17.29 -18.06 7.89
C GLN A 3 16.27 -17.10 8.49
N ASN A 4 15.03 -17.18 8.03
CA ASN A 4 13.87 -16.63 8.74
C ASN A 4 13.69 -17.41 10.05
N LYS A 5 14.00 -16.79 11.19
CA LYS A 5 13.65 -17.32 12.51
C LYS A 5 12.36 -16.64 12.99
N THR A 6 11.27 -17.39 12.96
CA THR A 6 10.04 -17.09 13.69
C THR A 6 10.33 -17.20 15.19
N LEU A 7 10.24 -16.10 15.93
CA LEU A 7 10.36 -16.09 17.39
C LEU A 7 8.96 -15.98 17.99
N CYS A 8 8.42 -17.11 18.44
CA CYS A 8 7.34 -17.16 19.43
C CYS A 8 7.98 -17.48 20.78
N PHE A 9 7.75 -16.66 21.80
CA PHE A 9 8.28 -16.92 23.15
C PHE A 9 7.26 -17.63 24.03
N GLN A 10 7.71 -18.75 24.63
CA GLN A 10 7.16 -19.31 25.87
C GLN A 10 8.06 -18.91 27.06
N PRO A 11 7.51 -18.62 28.25
CA PRO A 11 8.32 -18.41 29.45
C PRO A 11 8.94 -19.72 29.93
N SER A 12 10.27 -19.72 30.09
CA SER A 12 11.02 -20.80 30.75
C SER A 12 10.68 -20.85 32.23
N THR A 13 9.93 -21.87 32.66
CA THR A 13 9.81 -22.19 34.09
C THR A 13 11.03 -23.00 34.51
N ARG A 14 11.94 -22.37 35.25
CA ARG A 14 13.02 -23.04 36.00
C ARG A 14 12.40 -24.11 36.92
N LYS A 15 12.72 -25.38 36.67
CA LYS A 15 12.44 -26.48 37.62
C LYS A 15 13.32 -26.29 38.84
N VAL A 16 12.72 -25.98 39.99
CA VAL A 16 13.34 -26.14 41.30
C VAL A 16 13.01 -27.55 41.79
N SER A 17 14.03 -28.37 41.99
CA SER A 17 13.94 -29.69 42.60
C SER A 17 14.09 -29.56 44.12
N PRO A 18 13.24 -30.17 44.96
CA PRO A 18 13.51 -30.28 46.39
C PRO A 18 14.07 -31.66 46.74
N GLN A 19 15.23 -31.65 47.39
CA GLN A 19 15.83 -32.77 48.09
C GLN A 19 15.41 -32.76 49.58
N PHE A 20 15.07 -33.96 50.06
CA PHE A 20 15.17 -34.52 51.42
C PHE A 20 14.20 -34.17 52.58
N ALA A 21 14.01 -35.27 53.33
CA ALA A 21 13.70 -35.42 54.76
C ALA A 21 12.22 -35.49 55.17
N GLY A 22 11.82 -36.69 55.54
CA GLY A 22 10.53 -36.98 56.12
C GLY A 22 10.42 -36.53 57.57
N LEU A 23 9.18 -36.32 57.98
CA LEU A 23 8.73 -36.38 59.37
C LEU A 23 7.28 -36.88 59.34
N TYR A 24 7.07 -37.94 60.12
CA TYR A 24 5.77 -38.45 60.56
C TYR A 24 4.97 -37.33 61.24
N VAL A 25 3.64 -37.34 61.07
CA VAL A 25 2.61 -37.30 62.15
C VAL A 25 1.25 -36.75 61.64
N ASN A 26 0.22 -37.54 61.94
CA ASN A 26 -1.21 -37.32 62.11
C ASN A 26 -2.12 -36.78 60.98
N LYS A 27 -2.94 -37.73 60.50
CA LYS A 27 -4.32 -37.54 60.06
C LYS A 27 -5.14 -36.79 61.13
N HIS A 28 -5.55 -35.56 60.83
CA HIS A 28 -6.94 -35.12 60.91
C HIS A 28 -7.02 -33.65 60.46
N SER A 29 -8.05 -33.32 59.66
CA SER A 29 -8.46 -31.97 59.26
C SER A 29 -7.65 -31.26 58.15
N SER A 30 -7.97 -31.53 56.87
CA SER A 30 -7.64 -30.58 55.77
C SER A 30 -8.46 -30.76 54.49
N ARG A 31 -9.75 -31.11 54.56
CA ARG A 31 -10.60 -31.21 53.34
C ARG A 31 -11.06 -29.86 52.74
N MET A 32 -10.77 -28.71 53.36
CA MET A 32 -11.14 -27.38 52.82
C MET A 32 -9.99 -26.55 52.23
N ALA A 33 -8.72 -26.82 52.59
CA ALA A 33 -7.58 -26.03 52.08
C ALA A 33 -7.14 -26.44 50.66
N SER A 34 -7.34 -27.72 50.30
CA SER A 34 -6.93 -28.27 49.00
C SER A 34 -7.79 -27.76 47.83
N ARG A 35 -9.09 -27.49 48.04
CA ARG A 35 -9.96 -26.97 46.98
C ARG A 35 -9.61 -25.52 46.59
N ARG A 36 -9.26 -24.66 47.56
CA ARG A 36 -8.93 -23.25 47.28
C ARG A 36 -7.62 -23.10 46.49
N LEU A 37 -6.61 -23.93 46.76
CA LEU A 37 -5.35 -23.93 46.00
C LEU A 37 -5.53 -24.46 44.56
N PHE A 38 -6.39 -25.45 44.35
CA PHE A 38 -6.67 -25.97 43.00
C PHE A 38 -7.48 -24.98 42.16
N THR A 39 -8.44 -24.26 42.75
CA THR A 39 -9.19 -23.20 42.07
C THR A 39 -8.31 -21.99 41.74
N LEU A 40 -7.37 -21.62 42.62
CA LEU A 40 -6.40 -20.55 42.35
C LEU A 40 -5.44 -20.92 41.22
N TYR A 41 -4.99 -22.19 41.17
CA TYR A 41 -4.11 -22.70 40.11
C TYR A 41 -4.83 -22.73 38.75
N LEU A 42 -6.10 -23.19 38.72
CA LEU A 42 -6.93 -23.19 37.50
C LEU A 42 -7.31 -21.77 37.03
N LEU A 43 -7.55 -20.83 37.95
CA LEU A 43 -7.77 -19.42 37.63
C LEU A 43 -6.50 -18.78 37.06
N LEU A 44 -5.33 -19.05 37.65
CA LEU A 44 -4.04 -18.55 37.17
C LEU A 44 -3.66 -19.14 35.80
N THR A 45 -3.97 -20.41 35.53
CA THR A 45 -3.77 -21.00 34.19
C THR A 45 -4.77 -20.47 33.17
N SER A 46 -6.02 -20.19 33.55
CA SER A 46 -7.01 -19.59 32.64
C SER A 46 -6.70 -18.12 32.32
N LEU A 47 -6.18 -17.36 33.28
CA LEU A 47 -5.70 -15.99 33.08
C LEU A 47 -4.41 -15.97 32.22
N ALA A 48 -3.50 -16.92 32.42
CA ALA A 48 -2.31 -17.05 31.58
C ALA A 48 -2.62 -17.50 30.13
N GLN A 49 -3.64 -18.36 29.94
CA GLN A 49 -4.10 -18.76 28.60
C GLN A 49 -4.85 -17.62 27.89
N ASN A 50 -5.66 -16.83 28.59
CA ASN A 50 -6.34 -15.67 28.03
C ASN A 50 -5.39 -14.50 27.70
N PHE A 51 -4.30 -14.32 28.45
CA PHE A 51 -3.25 -13.35 28.10
C PHE A 51 -2.44 -13.74 26.86
N CYS A 52 -2.35 -15.05 26.56
CA CYS A 52 -1.58 -15.54 25.42
C CYS A 52 -2.38 -15.55 24.11
N HIS A 53 -3.72 -15.48 24.16
CA HIS A 53 -4.59 -15.44 22.98
C HIS A 53 -4.82 -14.04 22.39
N SER A 54 -4.24 -12.99 23.01
CA SER A 54 -4.38 -11.60 22.57
C SER A 54 -3.04 -10.92 22.23
N GLN A 55 -1.95 -11.66 22.03
CA GLN A 55 -0.74 -11.06 21.48
C GLN A 55 -0.81 -11.08 19.95
N ARG A 56 -1.24 -9.97 19.35
CA ARG A 56 -0.96 -9.70 17.94
C ARG A 56 0.57 -9.72 17.79
N SER A 57 1.09 -10.75 17.12
CA SER A 57 2.50 -10.79 16.73
C SER A 57 2.72 -9.71 15.67
N PHE A 58 3.55 -8.72 15.98
CA PHE A 58 3.95 -7.72 15.00
C PHE A 58 5.16 -8.24 14.24
N HIS A 59 5.04 -8.30 12.92
CA HIS A 59 6.15 -8.62 12.04
C HIS A 59 6.84 -7.32 11.64
N PHE A 60 8.16 -7.28 11.78
CA PHE A 60 8.99 -6.18 11.29
C PHE A 60 9.93 -6.69 10.21
N LYS A 61 10.00 -5.97 9.09
CA LYS A 61 11.05 -6.13 8.08
C LYS A 61 12.22 -5.24 8.47
N LEU A 62 13.42 -5.80 8.51
CA LEU A 62 14.61 -5.02 8.80
C LEU A 62 15.26 -4.53 7.51
N SER A 63 15.68 -3.27 7.52
CA SER A 63 16.55 -2.69 6.49
C SER A 63 17.84 -2.23 7.15
N LEU A 64 18.96 -2.84 6.74
CA LEU A 64 20.29 -2.55 7.27
C LEU A 64 20.87 -1.30 6.61
N ALA A 65 21.85 -0.69 7.28
CA ALA A 65 22.60 0.45 6.80
C ALA A 65 21.72 1.65 6.41
N GLN A 66 20.65 1.89 7.17
CA GLN A 66 19.71 2.98 6.90
C GLN A 66 19.22 3.64 8.19
N LYS A 67 18.92 4.93 8.09
CA LYS A 67 18.32 5.76 9.15
C LYS A 67 17.23 6.66 8.59
N ILE A 68 16.32 7.07 9.47
CA ILE A 68 15.32 8.11 9.20
C ILE A 68 15.90 9.44 9.68
N THR A 69 15.95 10.45 8.81
CA THR A 69 16.60 11.74 9.13
C THR A 69 15.63 12.90 9.24
N SER A 70 14.46 12.81 8.61
CA SER A 70 13.44 13.85 8.67
C SER A 70 12.08 13.32 8.22
N GLY A 71 11.04 14.14 8.39
CA GLY A 71 9.68 13.88 7.89
C GLY A 71 8.92 12.78 8.61
N ALA A 72 9.43 12.32 9.75
CA ALA A 72 8.75 11.37 10.64
C ALA A 72 8.62 11.96 12.05
N THR A 73 7.55 11.60 12.74
CA THR A 73 7.18 12.06 14.07
C THR A 73 7.70 11.07 15.10
N GLU A 74 8.69 11.51 15.86
CA GLU A 74 9.24 10.72 16.97
C GLU A 74 8.21 10.59 18.09
N VAL A 75 7.91 9.34 18.49
CA VAL A 75 6.99 9.06 19.60
C VAL A 75 7.77 8.84 20.88
N LYS A 76 8.82 8.03 20.80
CA LYS A 76 9.64 7.61 21.93
C LYS A 76 11.07 7.41 21.47
N GLN A 77 11.99 7.72 22.37
CA GLN A 77 13.40 7.40 22.23
C GLN A 77 13.86 6.62 23.47
N SER A 78 14.75 5.66 23.27
CA SER A 78 15.46 4.96 24.33
C SER A 78 16.96 5.02 24.08
N SER A 79 17.72 5.14 25.15
CA SER A 79 19.18 5.06 25.16
C SER A 79 19.69 3.88 26.02
N GLY A 80 20.97 3.55 25.86
CA GLY A 80 21.65 2.44 26.51
C GLY A 80 21.57 1.14 25.71
N PRO A 81 22.08 0.01 26.24
CA PRO A 81 22.26 -1.23 25.48
C PRO A 81 21.00 -1.63 24.72
N ILE A 82 21.03 -1.46 23.40
CA ILE A 82 19.87 -1.61 22.54
C ILE A 82 19.98 -2.90 21.74
N THR A 83 18.85 -3.55 21.56
CA THR A 83 18.70 -4.70 20.67
C THR A 83 17.52 -4.46 19.75
N GLN A 84 17.50 -5.15 18.62
CA GLN A 84 16.34 -5.17 17.72
C GLN A 84 15.05 -5.49 18.49
N LEU A 85 15.10 -6.52 19.35
CA LEU A 85 13.93 -6.96 20.11
C LEU A 85 13.44 -5.87 21.08
N ARG A 86 14.36 -5.17 21.74
CA ARG A 86 14.02 -4.07 22.65
C ARG A 86 13.38 -2.90 21.89
N CYS A 87 13.90 -2.58 20.71
CA CYS A 87 13.34 -1.49 19.90
C CYS A 87 11.97 -1.86 19.30
N ALA A 88 11.80 -3.08 18.80
CA ALA A 88 10.51 -3.60 18.35
C ALA A 88 9.45 -3.62 19.48
N ALA A 89 9.86 -3.99 20.70
CA ALA A 89 9.00 -3.94 21.88
C ALA A 89 8.61 -2.50 22.27
N LEU A 90 9.54 -1.54 22.17
CA LEU A 90 9.25 -0.12 22.40
C LEU A 90 8.24 0.45 21.38
N CYS A 91 8.35 -0.02 20.15
CA CYS A 91 7.49 0.35 19.02
C CYS A 91 6.04 -0.09 19.29
N GLY A 92 5.82 -1.38 19.57
CA GLY A 92 4.52 -1.91 19.98
C GLY A 92 3.37 -1.59 19.00
N LEU A 93 2.23 -1.16 19.55
CA LEU A 93 1.02 -0.87 18.79
C LEU A 93 1.03 0.51 18.13
N ASP A 94 1.64 1.50 18.78
CA ASP A 94 1.48 2.94 18.46
C ASP A 94 2.49 3.48 17.44
N CYS A 95 3.32 2.60 16.88
CA CYS A 95 4.32 2.95 15.89
C CYS A 95 3.99 2.29 14.53
N GLY A 96 4.53 2.88 13.46
CA GLY A 96 4.64 2.23 12.16
C GLY A 96 6.06 1.77 11.81
N MET A 97 7.09 2.38 12.42
CA MET A 97 8.48 2.01 12.20
C MET A 97 9.39 2.45 13.35
N PHE A 98 10.61 1.93 13.35
CA PHE A 98 11.67 2.35 14.24
C PHE A 98 13.01 2.36 13.53
N HIS A 99 13.99 3.10 14.04
CA HIS A 99 15.38 2.85 13.75
C HIS A 99 16.16 2.61 15.04
N TYR A 100 17.26 1.88 14.95
CA TYR A 100 18.17 1.69 16.08
C TYR A 100 19.61 1.56 15.62
N SER A 101 20.53 1.88 16.53
CA SER A 101 21.97 1.65 16.36
C SER A 101 22.53 1.01 17.62
N THR A 102 23.18 -0.15 17.46
CA THR A 102 23.92 -0.79 18.55
C THR A 102 25.24 -0.09 18.84
N VAL A 103 25.78 0.68 17.88
CA VAL A 103 27.00 1.49 18.04
C VAL A 103 26.71 2.72 18.89
N HIS A 104 25.60 3.41 18.61
CA HIS A 104 25.19 4.60 19.36
C HIS A 104 24.30 4.30 20.57
N GLU A 105 23.89 3.04 20.74
CA GLU A 105 23.00 2.61 21.81
C GLU A 105 21.67 3.41 21.86
N ILE A 106 21.11 3.70 20.69
CA ILE A 106 19.87 4.50 20.55
C ILE A 106 18.83 3.70 19.76
N CYS A 107 17.57 3.83 20.19
CA CYS A 107 16.38 3.44 19.44
C CYS A 107 15.40 4.60 19.42
N VAL A 108 14.86 4.90 18.24
CA VAL A 108 13.81 5.90 18.04
C VAL A 108 12.65 5.23 17.31
N VAL A 109 11.43 5.45 17.79
CA VAL A 109 10.21 4.89 17.18
C VAL A 109 9.32 6.01 16.66
N PHE A 110 8.66 5.74 15.54
CA PHE A 110 7.93 6.73 14.75
C PHE A 110 6.47 6.31 14.54
N VAL A 111 5.56 7.29 14.49
CA VAL A 111 4.13 7.04 14.23
C VAL A 111 3.93 6.51 12.81
N GLU A 112 4.68 7.07 11.88
CA GLU A 112 4.52 6.87 10.45
C GLU A 112 4.80 5.42 10.06
N ARG A 113 4.09 5.00 9.03
CA ARG A 113 4.28 3.74 8.33
C ARG A 113 5.22 4.01 7.17
N TYR A 114 5.88 2.96 6.72
CA TYR A 114 6.90 3.07 5.68
C TYR A 114 6.35 3.44 4.29
N PHE A 115 5.03 3.40 4.12
CA PHE A 115 4.32 3.87 2.93
C PHE A 115 3.62 5.22 3.13
N ASP A 116 3.69 5.81 4.33
CA ASP A 116 3.17 7.15 4.58
C ASP A 116 4.08 8.20 3.94
N ALA A 117 3.51 9.38 3.73
CA ALA A 117 4.25 10.56 3.26
C ALA A 117 5.07 11.18 4.38
N GLY A 118 6.19 11.82 4.05
CA GLY A 118 7.10 12.50 4.97
C GLY A 118 8.45 11.80 5.14
N PRO A 119 8.52 10.57 5.68
CA PRO A 119 9.79 9.98 6.12
C PRO A 119 10.86 9.94 5.04
N VAL A 120 12.03 10.49 5.35
CA VAL A 120 13.23 10.47 4.50
C VAL A 120 14.22 9.43 5.03
N PHE A 121 14.60 8.50 4.17
CA PHE A 121 15.53 7.42 4.47
C PHE A 121 16.91 7.74 3.89
N THR A 122 17.95 7.70 4.72
CA THR A 122 19.34 7.90 4.30
C THR A 122 20.17 6.66 4.58
N SER A 123 21.18 6.43 3.75
CA SER A 123 22.18 5.37 3.99
C SER A 123 23.05 5.74 5.18
N ASP A 124 23.17 4.84 6.15
CA ASP A 124 24.04 5.00 7.32
C ASP A 124 24.36 3.61 7.90
N ALA A 125 25.63 3.20 7.81
CA ALA A 125 26.07 1.83 8.12
C ALA A 125 25.84 1.42 9.59
N ASP A 126 25.76 2.38 10.51
CA ASP A 126 25.61 2.12 11.94
C ASP A 126 24.15 1.94 12.36
N TRP A 127 23.20 2.11 11.44
CA TRP A 127 21.77 2.12 11.73
C TRP A 127 21.02 1.01 11.00
N THR A 128 19.96 0.55 11.65
CA THR A 128 19.00 -0.40 11.09
C THR A 128 17.60 0.11 11.32
N ILE A 129 16.76 -0.01 10.31
CA ILE A 129 15.34 0.35 10.36
C ILE A 129 14.50 -0.91 10.51
N GLY A 130 13.54 -0.90 11.42
CA GLY A 130 12.48 -1.89 11.51
C GLY A 130 11.16 -1.33 11.00
N LEU A 131 10.61 -1.94 9.96
CA LEU A 131 9.37 -1.54 9.31
C LEU A 131 8.25 -2.50 9.66
N LYS A 132 7.24 -2.02 10.36
CA LYS A 132 6.08 -2.83 10.73
C LYS A 132 5.36 -3.28 9.47
N GLN A 133 5.11 -4.57 9.36
CA GLN A 133 4.43 -5.16 8.23
C GLN A 133 2.92 -4.97 8.37
N TYR A 134 2.28 -4.59 7.28
CA TYR A 134 0.84 -4.39 7.17
C TYR A 134 0.27 -5.36 6.13
N SER A 135 -0.97 -5.79 6.35
CA SER A 135 -1.70 -6.61 5.38
C SER A 135 -2.22 -5.79 4.20
N VAL A 136 -2.49 -4.50 4.42
CA VAL A 136 -3.07 -3.57 3.43
C VAL A 136 -2.40 -2.20 3.60
N VAL A 137 -2.04 -1.57 2.48
CA VAL A 137 -1.61 -0.16 2.45
C VAL A 137 -2.84 0.72 2.57
N THR A 138 -2.87 1.62 3.55
CA THR A 138 -4.04 2.45 3.83
C THR A 138 -3.66 3.92 3.98
N LYS A 139 -4.54 4.83 3.59
CA LYS A 139 -4.45 6.27 3.86
C LYS A 139 -5.79 6.72 4.42
N GLU A 140 -5.81 7.11 5.69
CA GLU A 140 -7.06 7.38 6.43
C GLU A 140 -8.02 6.18 6.34
N GLU A 141 -9.19 6.37 5.73
CA GLU A 141 -10.21 5.34 5.51
C GLU A 141 -10.07 4.58 4.17
N TRP A 142 -9.12 4.98 3.32
CA TRP A 142 -8.89 4.39 2.01
C TRP A 142 -7.87 3.27 2.06
N SER A 143 -8.14 2.20 1.31
CA SER A 143 -7.22 1.07 1.09
C SER A 143 -6.71 1.08 -0.34
N LEU A 144 -5.39 1.04 -0.54
CA LEU A 144 -4.77 1.02 -1.87
C LEU A 144 -5.02 -0.35 -2.49
N VAL A 145 -5.67 -0.39 -3.66
CA VAL A 145 -5.90 -1.63 -4.40
C VAL A 145 -4.95 -1.79 -5.57
N PHE A 146 -4.52 -0.67 -6.16
CA PHE A 146 -3.59 -0.68 -7.28
C PHE A 146 -2.77 0.61 -7.34
N ARG A 147 -1.52 0.51 -7.77
CA ARG A 147 -0.67 1.66 -8.08
C ARG A 147 0.15 1.38 -9.34
N GLY A 148 -0.08 2.17 -10.37
CA GLY A 148 0.74 2.22 -11.58
C GLY A 148 1.91 3.20 -11.43
N GLN A 149 3.06 2.84 -11.99
CA GLN A 149 4.25 3.69 -12.07
C GLN A 149 4.51 4.00 -13.53
N SER A 150 4.69 5.26 -13.89
CA SER A 150 4.92 5.64 -15.28
C SER A 150 6.32 5.23 -15.75
N GLU A 151 6.46 5.00 -17.05
CA GLU A 151 7.73 4.91 -17.78
C GLU A 151 8.69 3.80 -17.33
N ILE A 152 8.18 2.74 -16.69
CA ILE A 152 8.98 1.58 -16.28
C ILE A 152 8.99 0.44 -17.29
N ALA A 153 8.38 0.61 -18.47
CA ALA A 153 8.24 -0.40 -19.53
C ALA A 153 7.56 -1.70 -19.06
N VAL A 154 6.63 -1.59 -18.12
CA VAL A 154 5.77 -2.68 -17.62
C VAL A 154 4.33 -2.31 -17.92
N GLN A 155 3.55 -3.25 -18.48
CA GLN A 155 2.15 -2.99 -18.75
C GLN A 155 1.34 -3.01 -17.45
N VAL A 156 0.52 -1.98 -17.27
CA VAL A 156 -0.46 -1.83 -16.19
C VAL A 156 -1.47 -2.96 -16.27
N TRP A 157 -1.94 -3.30 -17.46
CA TRP A 157 -2.94 -4.35 -17.66
C TRP A 157 -2.43 -5.73 -17.22
N ASP A 158 -1.17 -6.07 -17.52
CA ASP A 158 -0.57 -7.35 -17.14
C ASP A 158 -0.54 -7.53 -15.62
N VAL A 159 -0.30 -6.46 -14.88
CA VAL A 159 -0.37 -6.52 -13.41
C VAL A 159 -1.82 -6.51 -12.95
N TRP A 160 -2.64 -5.56 -13.41
CA TRP A 160 -4.04 -5.41 -13.01
C TRP A 160 -4.84 -6.72 -13.13
N SER A 161 -4.77 -7.36 -14.31
CA SER A 161 -5.59 -8.52 -14.67
C SER A 161 -5.09 -9.84 -14.09
N ASN A 162 -3.87 -9.89 -13.54
CA ASN A 162 -3.24 -11.11 -13.04
C ASN A 162 -3.81 -11.54 -11.68
N THR A 163 -4.93 -12.27 -11.75
CA THR A 163 -5.56 -12.90 -10.59
C THR A 163 -4.58 -13.85 -9.88
N GLY A 164 -4.47 -13.72 -8.56
CA GLY A 164 -3.54 -14.50 -7.73
C GLY A 164 -2.17 -13.84 -7.52
N LEU A 165 -1.83 -12.78 -8.27
CA LEU A 165 -0.67 -11.95 -7.96
C LEU A 165 -1.04 -10.93 -6.87
N HIS A 166 -0.39 -11.00 -5.71
CA HIS A 166 -0.57 -10.06 -4.59
C HIS A 166 0.78 -9.48 -4.17
N HIS A 167 0.83 -8.17 -4.02
CA HIS A 167 1.99 -7.45 -3.49
C HIS A 167 1.77 -7.04 -2.03
N ASP A 168 0.75 -7.58 -1.38
CA ASP A 168 0.41 -7.40 0.02
C ASP A 168 0.00 -8.73 0.69
N SER A 169 -0.29 -8.67 2.00
CA SER A 169 -0.72 -9.80 2.82
C SER A 169 0.12 -11.11 2.71
N PRO A 170 1.41 -11.12 3.07
CA PRO A 170 2.24 -9.98 3.47
C PRO A 170 2.95 -9.34 2.27
N ILE A 171 3.39 -8.11 2.44
CA ILE A 171 4.18 -7.42 1.41
C ILE A 171 5.49 -8.20 1.17
N PRO A 172 5.82 -8.57 -0.09
CA PRO A 172 7.03 -9.33 -0.38
C PRO A 172 8.31 -8.64 0.12
N THR A 173 9.28 -9.43 0.57
CA THR A 173 10.52 -8.90 1.15
C THR A 173 11.35 -8.09 0.17
N ASP A 174 11.22 -8.36 -1.13
CA ASP A 174 11.90 -7.68 -2.22
C ASP A 174 11.06 -6.54 -2.83
N PHE A 175 9.82 -6.32 -2.36
CA PHE A 175 8.98 -5.25 -2.90
C PHE A 175 9.51 -3.87 -2.47
N PRO A 176 9.82 -2.96 -3.42
CA PRO A 176 10.37 -1.64 -3.08
C PRO A 176 9.35 -0.78 -2.34
N HIS A 177 9.78 -0.11 -1.25
CA HIS A 177 8.88 0.77 -0.50
C HIS A 177 8.42 1.98 -1.31
N ALA A 178 9.27 2.47 -2.22
CA ALA A 178 8.92 3.52 -3.18
C ALA A 178 7.68 3.16 -4.03
N CYS A 179 7.45 1.87 -4.28
CA CYS A 179 6.28 1.38 -5.01
C CYS A 179 5.00 1.28 -4.18
N LEU A 180 5.04 1.66 -2.91
CA LEU A 180 3.86 1.75 -2.03
C LEU A 180 3.52 3.21 -1.69
N ARG A 181 4.41 4.15 -2.04
CA ARG A 181 4.28 5.57 -1.71
C ARG A 181 3.69 6.35 -2.89
N MET A 182 3.03 7.44 -2.54
CA MET A 182 2.56 8.47 -3.47
C MET A 182 3.55 9.63 -3.62
N GLU A 183 4.70 9.52 -2.97
CA GLU A 183 5.81 10.47 -3.03
C GLU A 183 7.15 9.71 -3.00
N GLN A 184 8.23 10.38 -3.40
CA GLN A 184 9.58 9.79 -3.40
C GLN A 184 9.64 8.44 -4.13
N TYR A 185 8.94 8.35 -5.25
CA TYR A 185 8.73 7.12 -6.03
C TYR A 185 9.76 6.88 -7.14
N THR A 186 10.81 7.69 -7.22
CA THR A 186 11.82 7.63 -8.30
C THR A 186 12.56 6.30 -8.40
N SER A 187 12.59 5.51 -7.32
CA SER A 187 13.19 4.16 -7.30
C SER A 187 12.17 3.04 -7.47
N CYS A 188 10.91 3.35 -7.78
CA CYS A 188 9.92 2.32 -8.04
C CYS A 188 10.07 1.74 -9.45
N ASP A 189 10.20 0.43 -9.54
CA ASP A 189 10.45 -0.33 -10.78
C ASP A 189 9.28 -1.23 -11.19
N ARG A 190 8.16 -1.22 -10.46
CA ARG A 190 7.01 -2.12 -10.69
C ARG A 190 5.68 -1.54 -10.20
N HIS A 191 4.58 -2.11 -10.67
CA HIS A 191 3.25 -1.75 -10.18
C HIS A 191 2.93 -2.49 -8.87
N PHE A 192 2.05 -1.90 -8.05
CA PHE A 192 1.49 -2.55 -6.87
C PHE A 192 0.08 -3.06 -7.17
N ARG A 193 -0.25 -4.23 -6.59
CA ARG A 193 -1.53 -4.90 -6.73
C ARG A 193 -1.91 -5.55 -5.42
N SER A 194 -3.06 -5.19 -4.87
CA SER A 194 -3.57 -5.76 -3.61
C SER A 194 -4.38 -7.04 -3.85
N HIS A 195 -4.37 -7.94 -2.88
CA HIS A 195 -5.32 -9.06 -2.78
C HIS A 195 -6.80 -8.62 -2.78
N ILE A 196 -7.09 -7.36 -2.47
CA ILE A 196 -8.46 -6.79 -2.52
C ILE A 196 -9.06 -6.91 -3.93
N LEU A 197 -8.24 -6.80 -5.00
CA LEU A 197 -8.74 -6.92 -6.37
C LEU A 197 -9.30 -8.31 -6.71
N ASP A 198 -8.83 -9.36 -6.02
CA ASP A 198 -9.36 -10.72 -6.20
C ASP A 198 -10.53 -11.02 -5.25
N ASN A 199 -10.69 -10.21 -4.21
CA ASN A 199 -11.74 -10.33 -3.19
C ASN A 199 -12.63 -9.08 -3.19
N TRP A 200 -12.98 -8.60 -4.39
CA TRP A 200 -13.74 -7.37 -4.56
C TRP A 200 -15.17 -7.50 -4.01
N ALA A 201 -15.38 -7.01 -2.79
CA ALA A 201 -16.66 -7.08 -2.09
C ALA A 201 -16.79 -5.94 -1.07
N ASN A 202 -18.03 -5.50 -0.81
CA ASN A 202 -18.38 -4.46 0.17
C ASN A 202 -17.64 -3.13 -0.06
N ILE A 203 -17.42 -2.77 -1.33
CA ILE A 203 -16.77 -1.51 -1.70
C ILE A 203 -17.85 -0.46 -1.91
N LYS A 204 -17.75 0.62 -1.14
CA LYS A 204 -18.65 1.77 -1.19
C LYS A 204 -18.23 2.77 -2.25
N GLN A 205 -16.94 3.09 -2.29
CA GLN A 205 -16.37 4.08 -3.19
C GLN A 205 -15.04 3.60 -3.75
N VAL A 206 -14.75 4.00 -4.98
CA VAL A 206 -13.44 3.83 -5.61
C VAL A 206 -12.87 5.22 -5.89
N TYR A 207 -11.66 5.48 -5.40
CA TYR A 207 -10.95 6.73 -5.60
C TYR A 207 -9.77 6.50 -6.52
N MET A 208 -9.80 7.10 -7.70
CA MET A 208 -8.72 7.03 -8.67
C MET A 208 -8.03 8.38 -8.74
N SER A 209 -6.71 8.42 -8.57
CA SER A 209 -5.94 9.65 -8.60
C SER A 209 -4.67 9.57 -9.44
N TRP A 210 -4.30 10.73 -9.96
CA TRP A 210 -3.09 10.98 -10.73
C TRP A 210 -2.18 11.90 -9.93
N ILE A 211 -0.91 11.54 -9.83
CA ILE A 211 0.07 12.24 -9.00
C ILE A 211 1.28 12.62 -9.84
N THR A 212 1.72 13.88 -9.71
CA THR A 212 2.95 14.41 -10.31
C THR A 212 3.70 15.22 -9.27
N ASN A 213 5.03 15.11 -9.23
CA ASN A 213 5.86 15.87 -8.28
C ASN A 213 5.38 15.77 -6.81
N ASN A 214 5.00 14.57 -6.38
CA ASN A 214 4.47 14.29 -5.03
C ASN A 214 3.15 15.00 -4.68
N SER A 215 2.43 15.55 -5.66
CA SER A 215 1.11 16.17 -5.48
C SER A 215 0.07 15.49 -6.35
N GLU A 216 -1.14 15.33 -5.82
CA GLU A 216 -2.29 14.96 -6.63
C GLU A 216 -2.61 16.10 -7.62
N VAL A 217 -2.79 15.73 -8.89
CA VAL A 217 -3.05 16.66 -10.01
C VAL A 217 -4.41 16.45 -10.65
N ALA A 218 -5.01 15.27 -10.48
CA ALA A 218 -6.38 14.97 -10.87
C ALA A 218 -6.90 13.79 -10.05
N TYR A 219 -8.23 13.71 -9.91
CA TYR A 219 -8.91 12.59 -9.26
C TYR A 219 -10.32 12.38 -9.81
N ILE A 220 -10.84 11.17 -9.58
CA ILE A 220 -12.25 10.83 -9.69
C ILE A 220 -12.65 9.92 -8.52
N VAL A 221 -13.82 10.18 -7.94
CA VAL A 221 -14.50 9.31 -6.98
C VAL A 221 -15.68 8.66 -7.67
N PHE A 222 -15.74 7.33 -7.64
CA PHE A 222 -16.81 6.53 -8.19
C PHE A 222 -17.64 5.87 -7.09
N ASP A 223 -18.92 5.65 -7.37
CA ASP A 223 -19.78 4.72 -6.64
C ASP A 223 -19.37 3.27 -6.93
N GLY A 224 -18.79 2.62 -5.93
CA GLY A 224 -18.32 1.24 -6.01
C GLY A 224 -19.37 0.20 -5.63
N ALA A 225 -20.56 0.64 -5.19
CA ALA A 225 -21.58 -0.28 -4.71
C ALA A 225 -22.07 -1.21 -5.83
N GLY A 226 -22.06 -2.51 -5.53
CA GLY A 226 -22.54 -3.56 -6.44
C GLY A 226 -21.68 -3.73 -7.71
N THR A 227 -20.43 -3.26 -7.71
CA THR A 227 -19.50 -3.49 -8.83
C THR A 227 -18.61 -4.69 -8.57
N ASP A 228 -17.98 -5.16 -9.63
CA ASP A 228 -16.74 -5.94 -9.55
C ASP A 228 -15.52 -5.04 -9.76
N ARG A 229 -14.32 -5.62 -9.83
CA ARG A 229 -13.07 -4.90 -10.02
C ARG A 229 -12.96 -4.15 -11.34
N ASP A 230 -13.77 -4.47 -12.36
CA ASP A 230 -13.63 -3.91 -13.72
C ASP A 230 -14.83 -3.03 -14.14
N SER A 231 -15.98 -3.12 -13.45
CA SER A 231 -17.26 -2.48 -13.79
C SER A 231 -17.56 -1.17 -13.04
N TRP A 232 -16.73 -0.77 -12.08
CA TRP A 232 -16.89 0.52 -11.37
C TRP A 232 -16.53 1.73 -12.23
N PHE A 233 -15.68 1.54 -13.24
CA PHE A 233 -15.14 2.62 -14.06
C PHE A 233 -16.12 3.08 -15.14
N SER A 234 -17.07 3.93 -14.75
CA SER A 234 -18.09 4.49 -15.64
C SER A 234 -18.46 5.92 -15.24
N VAL A 235 -18.75 6.78 -16.22
CA VAL A 235 -19.20 8.15 -15.94
C VAL A 235 -20.52 8.18 -15.16
N ALA A 236 -21.40 7.21 -15.38
CA ALA A 236 -22.65 7.09 -14.64
C ALA A 236 -22.46 6.84 -13.12
N ARG A 237 -21.25 6.44 -12.72
CA ARG A 237 -20.88 6.18 -11.32
C ARG A 237 -20.03 7.28 -10.71
N ILE A 238 -19.71 8.36 -11.45
CA ILE A 238 -18.90 9.45 -10.89
C ILE A 238 -19.72 10.19 -9.81
N LEU A 239 -19.19 10.17 -8.59
CA LEU A 239 -19.70 10.95 -7.47
C LEU A 239 -19.04 12.32 -7.41
N ASP A 240 -17.74 12.39 -7.69
CA ASP A 240 -16.97 13.63 -7.72
C ASP A 240 -15.74 13.50 -8.63
N SER A 241 -15.23 14.60 -9.15
CA SER A 241 -14.02 14.61 -9.98
C SER A 241 -13.43 16.01 -10.16
N THR A 242 -12.14 16.07 -10.50
CA THR A 242 -11.49 17.32 -10.95
C THR A 242 -12.16 17.94 -12.18
N TRP A 243 -12.88 17.13 -12.97
CA TRP A 243 -13.50 17.53 -14.23
C TRP A 243 -15.01 17.73 -14.14
N SER A 244 -15.57 17.72 -12.93
CA SER A 244 -16.99 17.98 -12.71
C SER A 244 -17.30 19.47 -12.93
N PRO A 245 -18.44 19.82 -13.57
CA PRO A 245 -19.47 18.93 -14.11
C PRO A 245 -19.22 18.49 -15.57
N SER A 246 -18.17 18.99 -16.23
CA SER A 246 -17.90 18.82 -17.66
C SER A 246 -17.93 17.35 -18.09
N ILE A 247 -17.25 16.47 -17.35
CA ILE A 247 -17.18 15.05 -17.69
C ILE A 247 -18.54 14.35 -17.70
N VAL A 248 -19.42 14.73 -16.78
CA VAL A 248 -20.78 14.19 -16.69
C VAL A 248 -21.63 14.71 -17.85
N ASN A 249 -21.49 15.99 -18.19
CA ASN A 249 -22.19 16.60 -19.33
C ASN A 249 -21.73 16.02 -20.68
N ASP A 250 -20.47 15.60 -20.75
CA ASP A 250 -19.88 15.01 -21.95
C ASP A 250 -20.14 13.51 -22.09
N ALA A 251 -20.83 12.86 -21.15
CA ALA A 251 -20.98 11.40 -21.09
C ALA A 251 -21.42 10.76 -22.42
N ALA A 252 -22.35 11.39 -23.15
CA ALA A 252 -22.86 10.88 -24.43
C ALA A 252 -21.85 10.97 -25.61
N MET A 253 -20.77 11.73 -25.42
CA MET A 253 -19.68 11.94 -26.38
C MET A 253 -18.43 11.12 -26.05
N LEU A 254 -18.44 10.34 -24.96
CA LEU A 254 -17.35 9.44 -24.62
C LEU A 254 -17.53 8.08 -25.30
N GLU A 255 -16.41 7.46 -25.64
CA GLU A 255 -16.36 6.04 -25.98
C GLU A 255 -16.80 5.18 -24.78
N PRO A 256 -17.26 3.94 -24.98
CA PRO A 256 -17.61 3.03 -23.90
C PRO A 256 -16.49 2.96 -22.85
N GLN A 257 -16.78 3.41 -21.64
CA GLN A 257 -15.78 3.46 -20.57
C GLN A 257 -15.48 2.05 -20.08
N SER A 258 -14.20 1.74 -19.95
CA SER A 258 -13.76 0.47 -19.41
C SER A 258 -12.33 0.59 -18.88
N VAL A 259 -12.04 -0.14 -17.81
CA VAL A 259 -10.68 -0.37 -17.34
C VAL A 259 -9.83 -1.03 -18.44
N TYR A 260 -10.41 -1.98 -19.17
CA TYR A 260 -9.75 -2.65 -20.30
C TYR A 260 -9.47 -1.69 -21.46
N GLY A 261 -10.35 -0.74 -21.74
CA GLY A 261 -10.19 0.17 -22.87
C GLY A 261 -10.01 -0.56 -24.22
N THR A 262 -8.98 -0.21 -25.00
CA THR A 262 -8.73 -0.68 -26.38
C THR A 262 -7.28 -1.12 -26.49
N CYS A 263 -7.05 -2.30 -27.07
CA CYS A 263 -5.71 -2.85 -27.24
C CYS A 263 -5.68 -3.69 -28.52
N ASN A 264 -4.79 -3.33 -29.44
CA ASN A 264 -4.62 -3.97 -30.73
C ASN A 264 -3.15 -3.86 -31.20
N SER A 265 -2.87 -4.24 -32.44
CA SER A 265 -1.51 -4.18 -33.01
C SER A 265 -0.91 -2.78 -33.12
N TYR A 266 -1.71 -1.73 -32.92
CA TYR A 266 -1.32 -0.33 -33.05
C TYR A 266 -1.12 0.38 -31.72
N GLY A 267 -1.39 -0.29 -30.59
CA GLY A 267 -1.24 0.27 -29.26
C GLY A 267 -2.30 -0.22 -28.28
N CYS A 268 -2.08 0.07 -26.99
CA CYS A 268 -3.00 -0.27 -25.92
C CYS A 268 -3.28 0.97 -25.05
N ARG A 269 -4.55 1.36 -25.00
CA ARG A 269 -5.08 2.48 -24.22
C ARG A 269 -6.04 1.90 -23.19
N ARG A 270 -5.73 2.04 -21.91
CA ARG A 270 -6.47 1.48 -20.76
C ARG A 270 -7.05 2.60 -19.91
N PHE A 271 -7.99 2.28 -19.02
CA PHE A 271 -8.60 3.23 -18.07
C PHE A 271 -8.98 4.56 -18.73
N TYR A 272 -9.60 4.51 -19.92
CA TYR A 272 -9.79 5.71 -20.71
C TYR A 272 -11.18 6.32 -20.51
N LEU A 273 -11.18 7.62 -20.26
CA LEU A 273 -12.33 8.52 -20.34
C LEU A 273 -12.12 9.34 -21.61
N TYR A 274 -12.29 8.65 -22.73
CA TYR A 274 -11.89 9.09 -24.06
C TYR A 274 -13.11 9.59 -24.82
N GLY A 275 -12.95 10.70 -25.53
CA GLY A 275 -13.96 11.16 -26.46
C GLY A 275 -14.10 10.22 -27.65
N ARG A 276 -15.17 10.36 -28.42
CA ARG A 276 -15.34 9.59 -29.66
C ARG A 276 -14.09 9.64 -30.54
N HIS A 277 -13.67 8.48 -31.03
CA HIS A 277 -12.50 8.37 -31.89
C HIS A 277 -12.68 9.24 -33.14
N GLY A 278 -11.77 10.19 -33.32
CA GLY A 278 -11.62 11.01 -34.52
C GLY A 278 -10.35 10.62 -35.28
N ALA A 279 -9.82 11.54 -36.08
CA ALA A 279 -8.44 11.43 -36.54
C ALA A 279 -7.49 11.62 -35.35
N CYS A 280 -6.35 10.91 -35.34
CA CYS A 280 -5.35 11.00 -34.25
C CYS A 280 -4.97 12.43 -33.88
N SER A 281 -4.90 13.33 -34.86
CA SER A 281 -4.54 14.74 -34.65
C SER A 281 -5.60 15.54 -33.87
N GLN A 282 -6.82 15.01 -33.74
CA GLN A 282 -7.99 15.68 -33.16
C GLN A 282 -8.61 14.92 -31.97
N GLU A 283 -7.99 13.83 -31.54
CA GLU A 283 -8.50 13.05 -30.42
C GLU A 283 -8.48 13.87 -29.12
N TRP A 284 -9.47 13.62 -28.27
CA TRP A 284 -9.62 14.30 -26.99
C TRP A 284 -10.08 13.36 -25.89
N PHE A 285 -9.79 13.70 -24.65
CA PHE A 285 -10.04 12.86 -23.48
C PHE A 285 -10.02 13.66 -22.19
N TYR A 286 -10.50 13.05 -21.11
CA TYR A 286 -10.28 13.50 -19.74
C TYR A 286 -9.07 12.82 -19.12
N SER A 287 -8.96 11.50 -19.29
CA SER A 287 -7.77 10.73 -18.91
C SER A 287 -7.67 9.44 -19.70
N PHE A 288 -6.46 8.91 -19.84
CA PHE A 288 -6.24 7.50 -20.21
C PHE A 288 -4.82 7.05 -19.85
N THR A 289 -4.62 5.74 -19.83
CA THR A 289 -3.32 5.11 -19.67
C THR A 289 -2.86 4.58 -21.02
N MET A 290 -1.77 5.13 -21.57
CA MET A 290 -1.06 4.49 -22.67
C MET A 290 -0.21 3.37 -22.08
N ASP A 291 -0.53 2.13 -22.42
CA ASP A 291 -0.06 0.96 -21.68
C ASP A 291 0.99 0.11 -22.42
N MET A 292 1.20 0.41 -23.70
CA MET A 292 2.16 -0.30 -24.54
C MET A 292 2.71 0.65 -25.62
N HIS A 293 3.92 0.35 -26.09
CA HIS A 293 4.48 0.86 -27.35
C HIS A 293 4.67 -0.32 -28.33
N PRO A 294 4.41 -0.20 -29.64
CA PRO A 294 4.16 1.02 -30.42
C PRO A 294 2.78 1.67 -30.17
N GLU A 295 2.69 2.97 -30.48
CA GLU A 295 1.43 3.73 -30.56
C GLU A 295 1.38 4.40 -31.93
N TRP A 296 0.51 3.90 -32.81
CA TRP A 296 0.49 4.32 -34.22
C TRP A 296 0.31 5.82 -34.38
N CYS A 297 -0.56 6.47 -33.59
CA CYS A 297 -0.78 7.92 -33.71
C CYS A 297 0.49 8.73 -33.43
N LEU A 298 1.36 8.22 -32.55
CA LEU A 298 2.68 8.78 -32.28
C LEU A 298 3.64 8.48 -33.44
N ASP A 299 3.71 7.22 -33.88
CA ASP A 299 4.68 6.76 -34.89
C ASP A 299 4.52 7.47 -36.24
N VAL A 300 3.28 7.84 -36.61
CA VAL A 300 3.00 8.60 -37.85
C VAL A 300 3.03 10.12 -37.67
N GLY A 301 3.37 10.62 -36.47
CA GLY A 301 3.55 12.05 -36.20
C GLY A 301 2.27 12.85 -35.98
N PHE A 302 1.15 12.20 -35.63
CA PHE A 302 -0.09 12.91 -35.29
C PHE A 302 -0.18 13.32 -33.82
N TRP A 303 0.62 12.71 -32.95
CA TRP A 303 0.69 13.05 -31.53
C TRP A 303 2.01 13.74 -31.16
N GLU A 304 1.94 14.59 -30.14
CA GLU A 304 3.10 15.30 -29.58
C GLU A 304 4.04 14.31 -28.87
N PRO A 305 5.29 14.12 -29.36
CA PRO A 305 6.17 13.06 -28.88
C PRO A 305 6.59 13.22 -27.43
N ASN A 306 6.67 14.46 -26.95
CA ASN A 306 7.09 14.77 -25.58
C ASN A 306 6.06 14.30 -24.52
N VAL A 307 4.85 13.95 -24.93
CA VAL A 307 3.78 13.54 -23.99
C VAL A 307 3.69 12.02 -23.84
N VAL A 308 4.04 11.25 -24.88
CA VAL A 308 3.69 9.83 -24.99
C VAL A 308 4.85 8.92 -25.42
N GLN A 309 6.10 9.29 -25.13
CA GLN A 309 7.27 8.53 -25.61
C GLN A 309 7.48 7.17 -24.91
N ASN A 310 7.18 7.09 -23.61
CA ASN A 310 7.46 5.91 -22.78
C ASN A 310 6.16 5.31 -22.26
N PHE A 311 6.15 4.01 -21.96
CA PHE A 311 5.01 3.33 -21.36
C PHE A 311 5.34 2.72 -19.99
N PRO A 312 4.36 2.60 -19.09
CA PRO A 312 3.03 3.18 -19.24
C PRO A 312 3.07 4.71 -19.04
N SER A 313 2.18 5.45 -19.69
CA SER A 313 2.01 6.89 -19.49
C SER A 313 0.60 7.19 -19.04
N PHE A 314 0.45 7.92 -17.94
CA PHE A 314 -0.84 8.29 -17.37
C PHE A 314 -1.18 9.71 -17.80
N LEU A 315 -2.04 9.85 -18.82
CA LEU A 315 -2.41 11.14 -19.38
C LEU A 315 -3.71 11.64 -18.75
N TYR A 316 -3.75 12.94 -18.48
CA TYR A 316 -4.88 13.58 -17.83
C TYR A 316 -5.08 15.01 -18.35
N SER A 317 -6.31 15.52 -18.26
CA SER A 317 -6.60 16.92 -18.56
C SER A 317 -6.20 17.82 -17.40
N THR A 318 -5.37 18.81 -17.70
CA THR A 318 -4.86 19.83 -16.76
C THR A 318 -5.88 20.94 -16.46
N THR A 319 -7.03 20.90 -17.14
CA THR A 319 -8.13 21.85 -16.96
C THR A 319 -9.36 21.12 -16.46
N ASN A 320 -10.43 21.85 -16.14
CA ASN A 320 -11.73 21.27 -15.79
C ASN A 320 -12.50 20.69 -17.01
N GLY A 321 -11.89 20.68 -18.19
CA GLY A 321 -12.50 20.22 -19.44
C GLY A 321 -11.66 19.16 -20.13
N ARG A 322 -11.79 19.07 -21.45
CA ARG A 322 -11.12 18.09 -22.31
C ARG A 322 -9.65 18.46 -22.52
N ALA A 323 -8.80 17.46 -22.74
CA ALA A 323 -7.44 17.62 -23.20
C ALA A 323 -7.20 16.84 -24.49
N ALA A 324 -6.06 17.09 -25.13
CA ALA A 324 -5.62 16.42 -26.34
C ALA A 324 -4.11 16.16 -26.33
N VAL A 325 -3.67 15.23 -27.18
CA VAL A 325 -2.26 14.95 -27.48
C VAL A 325 -1.91 15.18 -28.95
N GLY A 326 -2.91 15.48 -29.78
CA GLY A 326 -2.74 15.70 -31.20
C GLY A 326 -1.96 16.96 -31.55
N THR A 327 -1.29 16.93 -32.70
CA THR A 327 -0.58 18.08 -33.29
C THR A 327 -1.53 19.16 -33.80
N GLU A 328 -2.77 18.79 -34.17
CA GLU A 328 -3.85 19.72 -34.59
C GLU A 328 -4.91 19.90 -33.49
N ARG A 329 -4.47 19.95 -32.24
CA ARG A 329 -5.38 20.00 -31.08
C ARG A 329 -6.24 21.27 -31.04
N THR A 330 -7.51 21.07 -30.72
CA THR A 330 -8.47 22.13 -30.34
C THR A 330 -8.58 22.32 -28.82
N TYR A 331 -8.03 21.38 -28.04
CA TYR A 331 -8.03 21.38 -26.59
C TYR A 331 -6.62 21.59 -26.02
N PRO A 332 -6.49 22.00 -24.76
CA PRO A 332 -5.20 22.09 -24.09
C PRO A 332 -4.40 20.78 -24.16
N LEU A 333 -3.08 20.91 -24.21
CA LEU A 333 -2.18 19.75 -24.18
C LEU A 333 -2.34 19.03 -22.84
N ALA A 334 -2.44 17.70 -22.90
CA ALA A 334 -2.57 16.88 -21.72
C ALA A 334 -1.35 16.96 -20.80
N GLY A 335 -1.61 16.80 -19.51
CA GLY A 335 -0.58 16.53 -18.52
C GLY A 335 -0.22 15.04 -18.51
N LYS A 336 0.96 14.74 -17.99
CA LYS A 336 1.43 13.38 -17.73
C LYS A 336 1.70 13.22 -16.23
N ALA A 337 1.14 12.17 -15.64
CA ALA A 337 1.33 11.84 -14.23
C ALA A 337 2.39 10.76 -14.06
N ASP A 338 3.10 10.84 -12.93
CA ASP A 338 4.15 9.88 -12.57
C ASP A 338 3.55 8.60 -11.98
N VAL A 339 2.40 8.74 -11.30
CA VAL A 339 1.71 7.66 -10.60
C VAL A 339 0.21 7.74 -10.85
N MET A 340 -0.38 6.59 -11.08
CA MET A 340 -1.83 6.38 -11.05
C MET A 340 -2.14 5.49 -9.85
N ALA A 341 -2.99 5.94 -8.92
CA ALA A 341 -3.36 5.19 -7.73
C ALA A 341 -4.85 4.94 -7.69
N ILE A 342 -5.25 3.72 -7.34
CA ILE A 342 -6.65 3.33 -7.17
C ILE A 342 -6.81 2.83 -5.74
N TRP A 343 -7.75 3.45 -5.05
CA TRP A 343 -8.09 3.19 -3.67
C TRP A 343 -9.55 2.80 -3.54
N VAL A 344 -9.88 2.08 -2.49
CA VAL A 344 -11.27 1.73 -2.15
C VAL A 344 -11.58 2.10 -0.72
N LYS A 345 -12.85 2.47 -0.51
CA LYS A 345 -13.45 2.64 0.81
C LYS A 345 -14.53 1.58 0.96
N PHE A 346 -14.49 0.85 2.08
CA PHE A 346 -15.47 -0.18 2.40
C PHE A 346 -16.72 0.43 3.07
N ASP A 347 -17.83 -0.31 3.05
CA ASP A 347 -19.10 0.06 3.70
C ASP A 347 -19.05 0.10 5.23
#